data_AF-A0A8I0L0F2-F1
#
_entry.id   AF-A0A8I0L0F2-F1
#
_cell.length_a   1.000
_cell.length_b   1.000
_cell.length_c   1.000
_cell.angle_alpha   90.00
_cell.angle_beta   90.00
_cell.angle_gamma   90.00
#
_symmetry.space_group_name_H-M   'P 1'
#
loop_
_entity.id
_entity.type
_entity.pdbx_description
1 polymer ?
#
loop_
_entity_poly.entity_id
_entity_poly.type
_entity_poly.pdbx_seq_one_letter_code
_entity_poly.pdbx_strand_id
1 'polypeptide(L)'
;MGFAFAPPAQGRLLLVPITGNERAALHVALDGDARLLGAGPLRGSLVVAGSRDRFASAALDRGILILAAPSSWCGGPGDNE
;
A
#
# COMPACT_ATOMS: atom_id res chain seq x y z
N MET A 1 -4.28 -0.88 23.49
CA MET A 1 -5.48 -0.91 22.62
C MET A 1 -5.43 0.30 21.70
N GLY A 2 -5.35 0.10 20.37
CA GLY A 2 -5.52 1.18 19.39
C GLY A 2 -4.32 1.50 18.49
N PHE A 3 -3.86 0.56 17.65
CA PHE A 3 -2.93 0.82 16.53
C PHE A 3 -3.09 -0.13 15.35
N ALA A 4 -4.18 -0.92 15.26
CA ALA A 4 -4.30 -1.99 14.27
C ALA A 4 -4.22 -1.50 12.80
N PHE A 5 -4.44 -0.20 12.56
CA PHE A 5 -4.43 0.41 11.22
C PHE A 5 -3.35 1.47 11.00
N ALA A 6 -2.66 1.92 12.07
CA ALA A 6 -1.62 2.94 11.94
C ALA A 6 -0.43 2.35 11.18
N PRO A 7 -0.01 2.94 10.06
CA PRO A 7 1.06 2.36 9.24
C PRO A 7 2.38 2.32 10.02
N PRO A 8 3.09 1.19 10.04
CA PRO A 8 4.42 1.10 10.63
C PRO A 8 5.41 1.99 9.86
N ALA A 9 6.50 2.40 10.53
CA ALA A 9 7.56 3.17 9.87
C ALA A 9 8.24 2.39 8.73
N GLN A 10 8.41 1.08 8.92
CA GLN A 10 8.96 0.16 7.93
C GLN A 10 8.12 -1.12 7.94
N GLY A 11 7.84 -1.68 6.76
CA GLY A 11 7.20 -2.99 6.65
C GLY A 11 6.16 -3.03 5.55
N ARG A 12 5.10 -3.80 5.78
CA ARG A 12 4.02 -4.00 4.80
C ARG A 12 2.99 -2.89 4.95
N LEU A 13 2.75 -2.19 3.85
CA LEU A 13 1.86 -1.04 3.78
C LEU A 13 0.83 -1.28 2.69
N LEU A 14 -0.40 -0.84 2.94
CA LEU A 14 -1.46 -0.77 1.93
C LEU A 14 -1.56 0.68 1.45
N LEU A 15 -1.38 0.87 0.15
CA LEU A 15 -1.59 2.14 -0.53
C LEU A 15 -3.01 2.14 -1.11
N VAL A 16 -3.87 3.05 -0.65
CA VAL A 16 -5.26 3.17 -1.10
C VAL A 16 -5.45 4.49 -1.83
N PRO A 17 -5.72 4.49 -3.15
CA PRO A 17 -6.13 5.69 -3.85
C PRO A 17 -7.53 6.09 -3.38
N ILE A 18 -7.62 7.28 -2.77
CA ILE A 18 -8.90 7.89 -2.40
C ILE A 18 -9.39 8.87 -3.47
N THR A 19 -8.61 9.04 -4.53
CA THR A 19 -8.98 9.71 -5.77
C THR A 19 -9.36 8.67 -6.83
N GLY A 20 -9.98 9.10 -7.94
CA GLY A 20 -10.31 8.21 -9.05
C GLY A 20 -9.10 7.68 -9.85
N ASN A 21 -7.86 8.02 -9.46
CA ASN A 21 -6.65 7.59 -10.17
C ASN A 21 -6.07 6.31 -9.57
N GLU A 22 -6.54 5.17 -10.08
CA GLU A 22 -6.13 3.83 -9.63
C GLU A 22 -4.64 3.53 -9.85
N ARG A 23 -3.98 4.23 -10.79
CA ARG A 23 -2.55 4.06 -11.07
C ARG A 23 -1.65 4.84 -10.12
N ALA A 24 -2.20 5.78 -9.34
CA ALA A 24 -1.42 6.59 -8.42
C ALA A 24 -0.69 5.74 -7.38
N ALA A 25 -1.29 4.65 -6.90
CA ALA A 25 -0.67 3.73 -5.95
C ALA A 25 0.58 3.06 -6.51
N LEU A 26 0.55 2.65 -7.79
CA LEU A 26 1.70 2.04 -8.46
C LEU A 26 2.84 3.05 -8.60
N HIS A 27 2.53 4.27 -9.02
CA HIS A 27 3.56 5.30 -9.15
C HIS A 27 4.21 5.64 -7.81
N VAL A 28 3.44 5.77 -6.73
CA VAL A 28 4.00 6.01 -5.38
C VAL A 28 4.87 4.85 -4.91
N ALA A 29 4.46 3.61 -5.22
CA ALA A 29 5.27 2.42 -4.91
C ALA A 29 6.61 2.45 -5.64
N LEU A 30 6.61 2.78 -6.94
CA LEU A 30 7.82 2.84 -7.76
C LEU A 30 8.75 3.99 -7.34
N ASP A 31 8.21 5.19 -7.08
CA ASP A 31 8.99 6.38 -6.69
C ASP A 31 9.71 6.17 -5.35
N GLY A 32 9.06 5.47 -4.40
CA GLY A 32 9.61 5.25 -3.07
C GLY A 32 10.41 3.95 -2.91
N ASP A 33 10.80 3.30 -4.01
CA ASP A 33 11.56 2.03 -4.03
C ASP A 33 10.85 0.90 -3.24
N ALA A 34 9.51 0.88 -3.29
CA ALA A 34 8.73 -0.16 -2.61
C ALA A 34 8.75 -1.46 -3.41
N ARG A 35 8.85 -2.58 -2.71
CA ARG A 35 8.59 -3.88 -3.31
C ARG A 35 7.08 -4.12 -3.40
N LEU A 36 6.54 -4.22 -4.62
CA LEU A 36 5.15 -4.61 -4.82
C LEU A 36 4.92 -6.06 -4.37
N LEU A 37 3.99 -6.27 -3.44
CA LEU A 37 3.61 -7.59 -2.93
C LEU A 37 2.34 -8.12 -3.58
N GLY A 38 1.44 -7.25 -4.01
CA GLY A 38 0.21 -7.64 -4.71
C GLY A 38 -0.85 -6.54 -4.73
N ALA A 39 -2.02 -6.88 -5.28
CA ALA A 39 -3.21 -6.03 -5.21
C ALA A 39 -3.81 -6.05 -3.80
N GLY A 40 -4.34 -4.91 -3.36
CA GLY A 40 -5.09 -4.80 -2.11
C GLY A 40 -6.58 -5.09 -2.29
N PRO A 41 -7.34 -5.20 -1.19
CA PRO A 41 -8.76 -5.57 -1.22
C PRO A 41 -9.67 -4.47 -1.80
N LEU A 42 -9.17 -3.23 -1.91
CA LEU A 42 -9.90 -2.11 -2.49
C LEU A 42 -9.48 -1.89 -3.94
N ARG A 43 -10.38 -1.37 -4.77
CA ARG A 43 -10.10 -1.08 -6.18
C ARG A 43 -8.92 -0.11 -6.31
N GLY A 44 -7.93 -0.48 -7.12
CA GLY A 44 -6.70 0.31 -7.32
C GLY A 44 -5.74 0.35 -6.13
N SER A 45 -6.05 -0.31 -5.01
CA SER A 45 -5.14 -0.37 -3.87
C SER A 45 -4.05 -1.42 -4.07
N LEU A 46 -2.87 -1.19 -3.49
CA LEU A 46 -1.70 -2.07 -3.61
C LEU A 46 -1.08 -2.35 -2.25
N VAL A 47 -0.66 -3.59 -2.05
CA VAL A 47 0.15 -4.00 -0.89
C VAL A 47 1.62 -3.94 -1.28
N VAL A 48 2.41 -3.20 -0.52
CA VAL A 48 3.84 -2.98 -0.77
C VAL A 48 4.67 -3.23 0.48
N ALA A 49 5.94 -3.57 0.32
CA ALA A 49 6.92 -3.56 1.40
C ALA A 49 7.88 -2.38 1.21
N GLY A 50 8.04 -1.54 2.25
CA GLY A 50 8.96 -0.40 2.20
C GLY A 50 8.91 0.49 3.44
N SER A 51 9.46 1.70 3.31
CA SER A 51 9.53 2.73 4.36
C SER A 51 8.42 3.78 4.19
N ARG A 52 7.60 4.00 5.22
CA ARG A 52 6.51 4.99 5.19
C ARG A 52 7.01 6.39 4.80
N ASP A 53 8.13 6.83 5.35
CA ASP A 53 8.72 8.16 5.08
C ASP A 53 9.14 8.37 3.61
N ARG A 54 9.42 7.29 2.87
CA ARG A 54 9.71 7.36 1.42
C ARG A 54 8.46 7.61 0.58
N PHE A 55 7.29 7.23 1.10
CA PHE A 55 6.01 7.36 0.39
C PHE A 55 5.20 8.56 0.84
N ALA A 56 5.37 9.03 2.08
CA ALA A 56 4.42 9.92 2.75
C ALA A 56 4.13 11.22 1.96
N SER A 57 5.16 11.88 1.42
CA SER A 57 4.99 13.13 0.65
C SER A 57 4.28 12.89 -0.69
N ALA A 58 4.76 11.93 -1.48
CA ALA A 58 4.19 11.57 -2.78
C ALA A 58 2.77 10.98 -2.66
N ALA A 59 2.49 10.26 -1.57
CA ALA A 59 1.18 9.71 -1.27
C ALA A 59 0.18 10.82 -1.01
N LEU A 60 0.53 11.81 -0.19
CA LEU A 60 -0.36 12.95 0.11
C LEU A 60 -0.64 13.77 -1.15
N ASP A 61 0.38 14.09 -1.93
CA ASP A 61 0.26 14.86 -3.20
C ASP A 61 -0.69 14.19 -4.20
N ARG A 62 -0.68 12.85 -4.26
CA ARG A 62 -1.47 12.06 -5.21
C ARG A 62 -2.78 11.51 -4.64
N GLY A 63 -3.15 11.90 -3.41
CA GLY A 63 -4.37 11.45 -2.75
C GLY A 63 -4.38 9.94 -2.48
N ILE A 64 -3.30 9.44 -1.89
CA ILE A 64 -3.12 8.05 -1.45
C ILE A 64 -3.13 8.02 0.08
N LEU A 65 -3.98 7.17 0.65
CA LEU A 65 -3.96 6.83 2.07
C LEU A 65 -3.01 5.64 2.30
N ILE A 66 -2.11 5.77 3.28
CA ILE A 66 -1.19 4.70 3.67
C ILE A 66 -1.72 4.04 4.95
N LEU A 67 -1.97 2.74 4.89
CA LEU A 67 -2.46 1.94 6.01
C LEU A 67 -1.50 0.78 6.32
N ALA A 68 -1.55 0.25 7.53
CA ALA A 68 -0.91 -1.04 7.80
C ALA A 68 -1.59 -2.14 6.98
N ALA A 69 -0.80 -2.97 6.28
CA ALA A 69 -1.31 -4.16 5.61
C ALA A 69 -1.32 -5.35 6.60
N PRO A 70 -2.48 -5.94 6.92
CA PRO A 70 -2.58 -7.18 7.68
C PRO A 70 -1.79 -8.29 7.00
N SER A 71 -1.14 -9.15 7.79
CA SER A 71 -0.40 -10.30 7.29
C SER A 71 -1.26 -11.28 6.48
N SER A 72 -2.57 -11.32 6.72
CA SER A 72 -3.55 -12.15 6.01
C SER A 72 -3.90 -11.67 4.61
N TRP A 73 -3.50 -10.45 4.21
CA TRP A 73 -3.73 -9.94 2.84
C TRP A 73 -2.56 -10.25 1.89
N CYS A 74 -1.56 -10.96 2.38
CA CYS A 74 -0.49 -11.51 1.56
C CYS A 74 -0.97 -12.86 1.01
N GLY A 75 -1.41 -12.89 -0.25
CA GLY A 75 -1.90 -14.10 -0.93
C GLY A 75 -3.42 -14.11 -1.14
N GLY A 76 -3.93 -13.26 -2.04
CA GLY A 76 -5.18 -13.57 -2.74
C GLY A 76 -4.95 -14.70 -3.75
N PRO A 77 -5.98 -15.48 -4.14
CA PRO A 77 -5.84 -16.78 -4.81
C PRO A 77 -4.96 -16.69 -6.06
N GLY A 78 -3.74 -17.17 -5.87
CA GLY A 78 -2.68 -17.31 -6.85
C GLY A 78 -1.68 -18.39 -6.41
N ASP A 79 -2.14 -19.29 -5.55
CA ASP A 79 -1.57 -20.64 -5.43
C ASP A 79 -2.39 -21.51 -6.39
N ASN A 80 -1.71 -22.13 -7.36
CA ASN A 80 -2.31 -22.77 -8.53
C ASN A 80 -3.24 -23.94 -8.17
N GLU A 81 -4.42 -23.98 -8.79
CA GLU A 81 -4.98 -25.14 -9.51
C GLU A 81 -6.14 -24.71 -10.42
#